data_AF-R5H655-F1
#
_entry.id   AF-R5H655-F1
#
_cell.length_a   1.000
_cell.length_b   1.000
_cell.length_c   1.000
_cell.angle_alpha   90.00
_cell.angle_beta   90.00
_cell.angle_gamma   90.00
#
_symmetry.space_group_name_H-M   'P 1'
#
loop_
_entity.id
_entity.type
_entity.pdbx_description
1 polymer ?
#
loop_
_entity_poly.entity_id
_entity_poly.type
_entity_poly.pdbx_seq_one_letter_code
_entity_poly.pdbx_strand_id
1 'polypeptide(L)'
;MIKKLQALKAKKGFTLVELVVVIAIIGVLAAILVPTMLGVVQDSRITSADSSASQIKTQTTTWLTNMDAAKKTLKGGTGEVTVSVTAGAWSTSGVGSFQTGTGTAASWSGGTDKNFDYCLFMADTLRDIKNATISLTLLNGGVVGVAIVDGDASYSGTMPAQADWDAGTFGFGGDKAGLDTDGVVIGTNPKLQKS
;
A
#
# COMPACT_ATOMS: atom_id res chain seq x y z
N MET A 1 -27.90 -36.87 -60.14
CA MET A 1 -27.81 -36.34 -58.76
C MET A 1 -26.35 -36.08 -58.33
N ILE A 2 -25.58 -35.19 -58.99
CA ILE A 2 -24.13 -34.99 -58.71
C ILE A 2 -23.78 -33.58 -58.17
N LYS A 3 -24.73 -32.63 -58.14
CA LYS A 3 -24.46 -31.24 -57.74
C LYS A 3 -24.21 -30.99 -56.24
N LYS A 4 -24.39 -31.98 -55.35
CA LYS A 4 -24.22 -31.80 -53.89
C LYS A 4 -22.80 -32.00 -53.36
N LEU A 5 -21.85 -32.52 -54.16
CA LEU A 5 -20.47 -32.79 -53.70
C LEU A 5 -19.47 -31.64 -53.97
N GLN A 6 -19.82 -30.66 -54.81
CA GLN A 6 -18.95 -29.51 -55.11
C GLN A 6 -19.01 -28.40 -54.05
N ALA A 7 -20.07 -28.36 -53.22
CA ALA A 7 -20.24 -27.35 -52.18
C ALA A 7 -19.33 -27.55 -50.94
N LEU A 8 -18.71 -28.72 -50.79
CA LEU A 8 -17.82 -29.03 -49.65
C LEU A 8 -16.35 -28.63 -49.89
N LYS A 9 -15.94 -28.32 -51.13
CA LYS A 9 -14.58 -27.85 -51.47
C LYS A 9 -14.39 -26.32 -51.35
N ALA A 10 -15.43 -25.58 -50.97
CA ALA A 10 -15.41 -24.12 -50.94
C ALA A 10 -14.95 -23.51 -49.60
N LYS A 11 -14.45 -24.30 -48.65
CA LYS A 11 -13.78 -23.76 -47.46
C LYS A 11 -12.31 -23.53 -47.78
N LYS A 12 -11.94 -22.30 -48.13
CA LYS A 12 -10.53 -21.86 -48.12
C LYS A 12 -10.02 -21.98 -46.67
N GLY A 13 -9.21 -23.01 -46.41
CA GLY A 13 -8.52 -23.16 -45.13
C GLY A 13 -7.40 -22.12 -45.01
N PHE A 14 -7.09 -21.75 -43.77
CA PHE A 14 -5.93 -20.92 -43.44
C PHE A 14 -4.65 -21.64 -43.87
N THR A 15 -3.73 -20.95 -44.53
CA THR A 15 -2.44 -21.52 -44.92
C THR A 15 -1.49 -21.55 -43.72
N LEU A 16 -0.58 -22.52 -43.68
CA LEU A 16 0.47 -22.58 -42.65
C LEU A 16 1.35 -21.32 -42.69
N VAL A 17 1.56 -20.75 -43.88
CA VAL A 17 2.36 -19.52 -44.06
C VAL A 17 1.69 -18.32 -43.39
N GLU A 18 0.37 -18.16 -43.54
CA GLU A 18 -0.38 -17.09 -42.88
C GLU A 18 -0.29 -17.22 -41.35
N LEU A 19 -0.34 -18.44 -40.82
CA LEU A 19 -0.21 -18.65 -39.37
C LEU A 19 1.20 -18.32 -38.87
N VAL A 20 2.24 -18.72 -39.61
CA VAL A 20 3.65 -18.45 -39.23
C VAL A 20 3.96 -16.96 -39.25
N VAL A 21 3.48 -16.20 -40.24
CA VAL A 21 3.68 -14.74 -40.30
C VAL A 21 2.98 -14.05 -39.12
N VAL A 22 1.77 -14.48 -38.75
CA VAL A 22 1.02 -13.88 -37.64
C VAL A 22 1.74 -14.09 -36.31
N ILE A 23 2.21 -15.30 -36.00
CA ILE A 23 2.95 -15.54 -34.76
C ILE A 23 4.30 -14.80 -34.73
N ALA A 24 4.94 -14.60 -35.90
CA ALA A 24 6.16 -13.82 -36.00
C ALA A 24 5.92 -12.34 -35.64
N ILE A 25 4.85 -11.74 -36.17
CA ILE A 25 4.49 -10.35 -35.85
C ILE A 25 4.09 -10.22 -34.37
N ILE A 26 3.27 -11.14 -33.84
CA ILE A 26 2.89 -11.15 -32.42
C ILE A 26 4.13 -11.32 -31.53
N GLY A 27 5.10 -12.15 -31.93
CA GLY A 27 6.35 -12.36 -31.20
C GLY A 27 7.18 -11.08 -31.08
N VAL A 28 7.31 -10.32 -32.17
CA VAL A 28 8.04 -9.04 -32.16
C VAL A 28 7.32 -8.00 -31.29
N LEU A 29 5.99 -7.89 -31.41
CA LEU A 29 5.20 -6.96 -30.58
C LEU A 29 5.27 -7.32 -29.09
N ALA A 30 5.17 -8.60 -28.75
CA ALA A 30 5.25 -9.08 -27.38
C ALA A 30 6.63 -8.82 -26.76
N ALA A 31 7.71 -8.98 -27.53
CA ALA A 31 9.08 -8.75 -27.05
C ALA A 31 9.31 -7.31 -26.55
N ILE A 32 8.68 -6.33 -27.19
CA ILE A 32 8.78 -4.91 -26.79
C ILE A 32 7.77 -4.59 -25.68
N LEU A 33 6.55 -5.14 -25.78
CA LEU A 33 5.44 -4.78 -24.89
C LEU A 33 5.63 -5.33 -23.46
N VAL A 34 6.04 -6.59 -23.31
CA VAL A 34 6.16 -7.26 -22.00
C VAL A 34 7.01 -6.48 -20.99
N PRO A 35 8.26 -6.06 -21.28
CA PRO A 35 9.08 -5.33 -20.31
C PRO A 35 8.46 -3.97 -19.93
N THR A 36 7.85 -3.26 -20.88
CA THR A 36 7.21 -1.97 -20.60
C THR A 36 5.99 -2.10 -19.70
N MET A 37 5.15 -3.12 -19.92
CA MET A 37 3.95 -3.35 -19.13
C MET A 37 4.28 -3.74 -17.68
N LEU A 38 5.36 -4.49 -17.45
CA LEU A 38 5.82 -4.82 -16.10
C LEU A 38 6.17 -3.56 -15.28
N GLY A 39 6.86 -2.60 -15.90
CA GLY A 39 7.19 -1.32 -15.26
C GLY A 39 5.94 -0.50 -14.90
N VAL A 40 4.98 -0.39 -15.82
CA VAL A 40 3.73 0.36 -15.60
C VAL A 40 2.87 -0.28 -14.49
N VAL A 41 2.79 -1.60 -14.45
CA VAL A 41 2.08 -2.32 -13.38
C VAL A 41 2.72 -2.06 -12.02
N GLN A 42 4.06 -2.07 -11.96
CA GLN A 42 4.79 -1.78 -10.73
C GLN A 42 4.55 -0.33 -10.27
N ASP A 43 4.63 0.64 -11.17
CA ASP A 43 4.37 2.05 -10.85
C ASP A 43 2.91 2.28 -10.40
N SER A 44 1.97 1.53 -10.98
CA SER A 44 0.56 1.55 -10.58
C SER A 44 0.37 0.99 -9.16
N ARG A 45 1.10 -0.07 -8.80
CA ARG A 45 1.08 -0.63 -7.44
C ARG A 45 1.66 0.35 -6.42
N ILE A 46 2.79 1.00 -6.73
CA ILE A 46 3.40 2.03 -5.87
C ILE A 46 2.42 3.19 -5.67
N THR A 47 1.80 3.68 -6.75
CA THR A 47 0.82 4.78 -6.67
C THR A 47 -0.41 4.39 -5.85
N SER A 48 -0.88 3.14 -5.97
CA SER A 48 -1.96 2.63 -5.13
C SER A 48 -1.57 2.57 -3.66
N ALA A 49 -0.36 2.10 -3.35
CA ALA A 49 0.14 2.04 -1.98
C ALA A 49 0.33 3.45 -1.38
N ASP A 50 0.84 4.41 -2.16
CA ASP A 50 0.94 5.83 -1.77
C ASP A 50 -0.44 6.43 -1.46
N SER A 51 -1.46 6.06 -2.24
CA SER A 51 -2.86 6.46 -2.00
C SER A 51 -3.38 5.86 -0.68
N SER A 52 -3.13 4.57 -0.42
CA SER A 52 -3.49 3.94 0.86
C SER A 52 -2.78 4.62 2.03
N ALA A 53 -1.49 4.95 1.91
CA ALA A 53 -0.74 5.71 2.91
C ALA A 53 -1.38 7.09 3.17
N SER A 54 -1.84 7.78 2.11
CA SER A 54 -2.54 9.06 2.22
C SER A 54 -3.86 8.95 2.96
N GLN A 55 -4.64 7.90 2.70
CA GLN A 55 -5.90 7.64 3.39
C GLN A 55 -5.65 7.38 4.87
N ILE A 56 -4.70 6.50 5.19
CA ILE A 56 -4.30 6.22 6.57
C ILE A 56 -3.88 7.50 7.28
N LYS A 57 -2.98 8.30 6.70
CA LYS A 57 -2.56 9.59 7.28
C LYS A 57 -3.73 10.50 7.60
N THR A 58 -4.68 10.62 6.67
CA THR A 58 -5.88 11.46 6.84
C THR A 58 -6.76 10.95 7.97
N GLN A 59 -7.00 9.64 8.04
CA GLN A 59 -7.84 9.04 9.08
C GLN A 59 -7.15 9.08 10.45
N THR A 60 -5.85 8.80 10.52
CA THR A 60 -5.06 8.94 11.76
C THR A 60 -5.09 10.38 12.25
N THR A 61 -4.91 11.37 11.37
CA THR A 61 -5.00 12.80 11.74
C THR A 61 -6.39 13.17 12.26
N THR A 62 -7.45 12.67 11.61
CA THR A 62 -8.84 12.87 12.05
C THR A 62 -9.08 12.27 13.43
N TRP A 63 -8.60 11.05 13.66
CA TRP A 63 -8.68 10.39 14.96
C TRP A 63 -7.95 11.18 16.05
N LEU A 64 -6.72 11.61 15.79
CA LEU A 64 -5.93 12.42 16.72
C LEU A 64 -6.63 13.74 17.06
N THR A 65 -7.22 14.41 16.07
CA THR A 65 -7.99 15.64 16.27
C THR A 65 -9.22 15.42 17.14
N ASN A 66 -9.94 14.31 16.92
CA ASN A 66 -11.09 13.94 17.76
C ASN A 66 -10.66 13.61 19.20
N MET A 67 -9.48 12.99 19.37
CA MET A 67 -8.93 12.70 20.69
C MET A 67 -8.55 13.99 21.42
N ASP A 68 -8.08 15.01 20.68
CA ASP A 68 -7.81 16.33 21.24
C ASP A 68 -9.06 17.05 21.71
N ALA A 69 -10.10 17.08 20.86
CA ALA A 69 -11.40 17.63 21.23
C ALA A 69 -11.99 16.92 22.47
N ALA A 70 -11.76 15.62 22.61
CA ALA A 70 -12.19 14.82 23.75
C ALA A 70 -11.30 14.96 25.00
N LYS A 71 -10.25 15.80 24.96
CA LYS A 71 -9.24 15.95 26.03
C LYS A 71 -8.49 14.65 26.36
N LYS A 72 -8.39 13.75 25.38
CA LYS A 72 -7.67 12.46 25.41
C LYS A 72 -6.36 12.51 24.61
N THR A 73 -5.92 13.72 24.27
CA THR A 73 -4.76 13.97 23.41
C THR A 73 -3.47 13.35 23.90
N LEU A 74 -2.65 13.02 22.92
CA LEU A 74 -1.23 12.71 23.04
C LEU A 74 -0.43 14.00 23.28
N LYS A 75 0.18 14.11 24.44
CA LYS A 75 1.13 15.14 24.83
C LYS A 75 2.53 14.52 24.93
N GLY A 76 3.43 14.90 24.01
CA GLY A 76 4.87 14.64 24.12
C GLY A 76 5.40 13.46 23.27
N GLY A 77 6.67 13.65 22.85
CA GLY A 77 7.53 12.65 22.20
C GLY A 77 7.46 12.60 20.68
N THR A 78 8.62 12.37 20.05
CA THR A 78 8.69 11.64 18.78
C THR A 78 8.43 10.18 19.08
N GLY A 79 7.57 9.54 18.30
CA GLY A 79 7.43 8.09 18.35
C GLY A 79 7.03 7.51 17.00
N GLU A 80 7.53 6.30 16.75
CA GLU A 80 7.08 5.46 15.65
C GLU A 80 6.09 4.44 16.21
N VAL A 81 4.89 4.42 15.64
CA VAL A 81 3.87 3.43 15.94
C VAL A 81 3.83 2.45 14.78
N THR A 82 4.17 1.20 15.08
CA THR A 82 3.95 0.11 14.12
C THR A 82 2.52 -0.37 14.27
N VAL A 83 1.84 -0.49 13.14
CA VAL A 83 0.47 -1.01 13.05
C VAL A 83 0.49 -2.22 12.16
N SER A 84 -0.04 -3.34 12.64
CA SER A 84 -0.22 -4.55 11.85
C SER A 84 -1.70 -4.84 11.69
N VAL A 85 -2.08 -5.27 10.50
CA VAL A 85 -3.44 -5.68 10.16
C VAL A 85 -3.37 -7.13 9.73
N THR A 86 -4.12 -8.00 10.40
CA THR A 86 -4.21 -9.43 10.07
C THR A 86 -5.67 -9.82 9.96
N ALA A 87 -6.09 -10.30 8.79
CA ALA A 87 -7.50 -10.62 8.50
C ALA A 87 -8.49 -9.48 8.85
N GLY A 88 -8.06 -8.22 8.68
CA GLY A 88 -8.83 -7.01 8.99
C GLY A 88 -8.86 -6.64 10.48
N ALA A 89 -8.18 -7.39 11.36
CA ALA A 89 -7.97 -7.00 12.74
C ALA A 89 -6.71 -6.12 12.83
N TRP A 90 -6.90 -4.87 13.28
CA TRP A 90 -5.82 -3.91 13.46
C TRP A 90 -5.21 -4.04 14.86
N SER A 91 -3.89 -3.94 14.96
CA SER A 91 -3.16 -3.90 16.23
C SER A 91 -1.99 -2.92 16.15
N THR A 92 -1.59 -2.36 17.29
CA THR A 92 -0.53 -1.34 17.36
C THR A 92 0.56 -1.76 18.35
N SER A 93 1.81 -1.37 18.08
CA SER A 93 2.95 -1.44 19.00
C SER A 93 3.78 -0.15 18.92
N GLY A 94 4.69 0.09 19.86
CA GLY A 94 5.53 1.32 19.89
C GLY A 94 4.83 2.58 20.45
N VAL A 95 3.59 2.46 20.90
CA VAL A 95 2.73 3.55 21.40
C VAL A 95 3.23 4.21 22.70
N GLY A 96 4.10 3.54 23.46
CA GLY A 96 4.45 3.88 24.86
C GLY A 96 5.08 5.27 25.11
N SER A 97 5.38 6.03 24.06
CA SER A 97 5.99 7.37 24.15
C SER A 97 4.98 8.52 24.17
N PHE A 98 3.72 8.28 23.85
CA PHE A 98 2.70 9.33 23.79
C PHE A 98 2.00 9.47 25.15
N GLN A 99 2.42 10.43 25.99
CA GLN A 99 1.75 10.66 27.28
C GLN A 99 0.37 11.24 27.01
N THR A 100 -0.67 10.81 27.70
CA THR A 100 -1.96 11.48 27.54
C THR A 100 -1.99 12.73 28.41
N GLY A 101 -2.73 13.76 27.99
CA GLY A 101 -3.04 14.89 28.88
C GLY A 101 -3.67 14.42 30.20
N THR A 102 -4.04 15.34 31.09
CA THR A 102 -4.51 15.07 32.47
C THR A 102 -5.85 14.27 32.57
N GLY A 103 -6.26 13.53 31.54
CA GLY A 103 -7.43 12.66 31.50
C GLY A 103 -7.11 11.21 31.05
N THR A 104 -8.13 10.33 31.08
CA THR A 104 -8.01 8.93 30.63
C THR A 104 -7.56 8.87 29.18
N ALA A 105 -6.47 8.15 28.92
CA ALA A 105 -5.87 7.99 27.61
C ALA A 105 -6.86 7.51 26.53
N ALA A 106 -6.63 7.92 25.28
CA ALA A 106 -7.17 7.21 24.13
C ALA A 106 -6.53 5.82 24.07
N SER A 107 -7.33 4.82 23.70
CA SER A 107 -6.81 3.47 23.48
C SER A 107 -6.25 3.39 22.05
N TRP A 108 -5.06 2.82 21.91
CA TRP A 108 -4.54 2.54 20.57
C TRP A 108 -4.98 1.18 20.06
N SER A 109 -5.15 0.24 20.99
CA SER A 109 -5.69 -1.09 20.73
C SER A 109 -6.30 -1.66 22.02
N GLY A 110 -7.26 -2.56 21.88
CA GLY A 110 -7.84 -3.31 23.01
C GLY A 110 -8.92 -2.56 23.80
N GLY A 111 -9.30 -1.35 23.36
CA GLY A 111 -10.52 -0.68 23.82
C GLY A 111 -11.78 -1.34 23.28
N THR A 112 -12.93 -0.88 23.77
CA THR A 112 -14.26 -1.38 23.38
C THR A 112 -15.09 -0.36 22.60
N ASP A 113 -14.71 0.92 22.65
CA ASP A 113 -15.39 2.01 21.96
C ASP A 113 -14.58 2.47 20.74
N LYS A 114 -15.15 2.29 19.56
CA LYS A 114 -14.53 2.70 18.29
C LYS A 114 -14.29 4.19 18.17
N ASN A 115 -14.95 5.02 18.98
CA ASN A 115 -14.70 6.46 18.97
C ASN A 115 -13.41 6.83 19.70
N PHE A 116 -12.92 5.97 20.60
CA PHE A 116 -11.75 6.23 21.45
C PHE A 116 -10.64 5.20 21.29
N ASP A 117 -10.84 4.16 20.47
CA ASP A 117 -9.84 3.14 20.14
C ASP A 117 -9.38 3.28 18.68
N TYR A 118 -8.08 3.50 18.46
CA TYR A 118 -7.50 3.70 17.14
C TYR A 118 -7.72 2.48 16.22
N CYS A 119 -7.38 1.28 16.69
CA CYS A 119 -7.53 0.06 15.89
C CYS A 119 -8.99 -0.20 15.49
N LEU A 120 -9.94 -0.02 16.41
CA LEU A 120 -11.36 -0.16 16.08
C LEU A 120 -11.85 0.92 15.12
N PHE A 121 -11.39 2.17 15.28
CA PHE A 121 -11.70 3.26 14.36
C PHE A 121 -11.15 2.99 12.95
N MET A 122 -9.90 2.57 12.84
CA MET A 122 -9.27 2.21 11.57
C MET A 122 -9.94 0.99 10.94
N ALA A 123 -10.25 -0.05 11.71
CA ALA A 123 -10.94 -1.24 11.20
C ALA A 123 -12.34 -0.92 10.65
N ASP A 124 -13.06 0.03 11.27
CA ASP A 124 -14.37 0.48 10.79
C ASP A 124 -14.26 1.36 9.54
N THR A 125 -13.22 2.18 9.44
CA THR A 125 -13.04 3.19 8.39
C THR A 125 -12.35 2.63 7.14
N LEU A 126 -11.29 1.84 7.32
CA LEU A 126 -10.44 1.25 6.28
C LEU A 126 -10.67 -0.26 6.20
N ARG A 127 -11.89 -0.62 5.83
CA ARG A 127 -12.36 -2.03 5.80
C ARG A 127 -11.74 -2.86 4.69
N ASP A 128 -11.23 -2.21 3.67
CA ASP A 128 -10.57 -2.79 2.50
C ASP A 128 -9.17 -3.35 2.83
N ILE A 129 -8.47 -2.75 3.79
CA ILE A 129 -7.17 -3.24 4.25
C ILE A 129 -7.37 -4.50 5.11
N LYS A 130 -6.94 -5.64 4.58
CA LYS A 130 -7.07 -6.95 5.25
C LYS A 130 -5.77 -7.47 5.83
N ASN A 131 -4.66 -7.30 5.13
CA ASN A 131 -3.34 -7.68 5.61
C ASN A 131 -2.38 -6.56 5.25
N ALA A 132 -1.74 -5.95 6.24
CA ALA A 132 -0.79 -4.86 5.99
C ALA A 132 0.10 -4.63 7.20
N THR A 133 1.29 -4.11 6.94
CA THR A 133 2.19 -3.56 7.95
C THR A 133 2.33 -2.08 7.66
N ILE A 134 2.09 -1.24 8.67
CA ILE A 134 2.04 0.21 8.55
C ILE A 134 2.98 0.79 9.60
N SER A 135 3.82 1.74 9.22
CA SER A 135 4.59 2.56 10.14
C SER A 135 4.02 3.97 10.15
N LEU A 136 3.61 4.43 11.33
CA LEU A 136 3.15 5.79 11.57
C LEU A 136 4.23 6.54 12.34
N THR A 137 4.74 7.63 11.78
CA THR A 137 5.66 8.51 12.50
C THR A 137 4.92 9.74 12.99
N LEU A 138 4.89 9.90 14.31
CA LEU A 138 4.18 10.97 14.98
C LEU A 138 5.16 11.92 15.67
N LEU A 139 4.93 13.22 15.54
CA LEU A 139 5.73 14.26 16.18
C LEU A 139 4.80 15.31 16.76
N ASN A 140 4.96 15.61 18.05
CA ASN A 140 4.18 16.64 18.76
C ASN A 140 2.65 16.47 18.60
N GLY A 141 2.16 15.23 18.51
CA GLY A 141 0.74 14.93 18.34
C GLY A 141 0.21 15.03 16.90
N GLY A 142 1.07 15.30 15.92
CA GLY A 142 0.74 15.30 14.49
C GLY A 142 1.33 14.11 13.74
N VAL A 143 0.72 13.75 12.60
CA VAL A 143 1.25 12.72 11.70
C VAL A 143 2.25 13.32 10.73
N VAL A 144 3.54 12.97 10.92
CA VAL A 144 4.63 13.40 10.03
C VAL A 144 4.60 12.57 8.76
N GLY A 145 4.61 11.25 8.93
CA GLY A 145 4.75 10.30 7.84
C GLY A 145 3.99 8.99 8.10
N VAL A 146 3.58 8.36 7.02
CA VAL A 146 2.96 7.04 7.00
C VAL A 146 3.63 6.22 5.92
N ALA A 147 4.12 5.04 6.27
CA ALA A 147 4.54 4.02 5.32
C ALA A 147 3.63 2.80 5.44
N ILE A 148 3.34 2.12 4.33
CA ILE A 148 2.51 0.91 4.29
C ILE A 148 3.13 -0.12 3.34
N VAL A 149 3.18 -1.36 3.81
CA VAL A 149 3.30 -2.55 2.99
C VAL A 149 1.94 -3.23 2.99
N ASP A 150 1.25 -3.15 1.86
CA ASP A 150 -0.06 -3.78 1.67
C ASP A 150 0.09 -5.25 1.26
N GLY A 151 -0.79 -6.10 1.75
CA GLY A 151 -0.78 -7.55 1.52
C GLY A 151 0.08 -8.36 2.48
N ASP A 152 0.91 -7.74 3.33
CA ASP A 152 1.80 -8.42 4.28
C ASP A 152 1.64 -7.88 5.70
N ALA A 153 1.15 -8.72 6.61
CA ALA A 153 0.91 -8.39 8.02
C ALA A 153 2.15 -8.53 8.91
N SER A 154 3.28 -8.99 8.37
CA SER A 154 4.50 -9.29 9.12
C SER A 154 5.75 -8.91 8.35
N TYR A 155 5.68 -7.81 7.61
CA TYR A 155 6.83 -7.28 6.89
C TYR A 155 7.95 -6.95 7.88
N SER A 156 9.14 -7.54 7.65
CA SER A 156 10.30 -7.44 8.53
C SER A 156 11.43 -6.57 7.97
N GLY A 157 11.24 -5.99 6.78
CA GLY A 157 12.19 -5.05 6.21
C GLY A 157 12.17 -3.69 6.91
N THR A 158 13.05 -2.80 6.46
CA THR A 158 13.17 -1.47 7.08
C THR A 158 12.04 -0.58 6.58
N MET A 159 11.38 0.13 7.50
CA MET A 159 10.42 1.18 7.16
C MET A 159 11.01 2.57 7.46
N PRO A 160 10.54 3.64 6.79
CA PRO A 160 11.02 4.98 7.03
C PRO A 160 10.86 5.43 8.49
N ALA A 161 11.91 6.04 9.01
CA ALA A 161 11.98 6.62 10.34
C ALA A 161 11.82 8.14 10.31
N GLN A 162 11.75 8.82 11.47
CA GLN A 162 11.62 10.29 11.54
C GLN A 162 12.64 11.02 10.65
N ALA A 163 13.91 10.60 10.68
CA ALA A 163 14.98 11.24 9.92
C ALA A 163 14.77 11.15 8.39
N ASP A 164 14.14 10.08 7.91
CA ASP A 164 13.86 9.89 6.48
C ASP A 164 12.77 10.86 6.00
N TRP A 165 11.76 11.11 6.84
CA TRP A 165 10.73 12.10 6.57
C TRP A 165 11.28 13.52 6.57
N ASP A 166 12.20 13.83 7.48
CA ASP A 166 12.87 15.13 7.55
C ASP A 166 13.80 15.34 6.32
N ALA A 167 14.45 14.28 5.83
CA ALA A 167 15.28 14.32 4.63
C ALA A 167 14.48 14.29 3.32
N GLY A 168 13.24 13.82 3.34
CA GLY A 168 12.42 13.58 2.14
C GLY A 168 12.90 12.40 1.29
N THR A 169 13.83 11.60 1.81
CA THR A 169 14.45 10.46 1.13
C THR A 169 14.46 9.24 2.04
N PHE A 170 14.34 8.05 1.45
CA PHE A 170 14.49 6.78 2.14
C PHE A 170 15.34 5.82 1.33
N GLY A 171 16.11 4.98 2.03
CA GLY A 171 16.95 3.94 1.45
C GLY A 171 16.16 2.75 0.93
N PHE A 172 15.29 2.97 -0.07
CA PHE A 172 14.56 1.92 -0.75
C PHE A 172 15.52 0.87 -1.34
N GLY A 173 15.32 -0.40 -0.97
CA GLY A 173 16.19 -1.50 -1.40
C GLY A 173 16.08 -1.87 -2.89
N GLY A 174 14.96 -1.54 -3.53
CA GLY A 174 14.71 -1.84 -4.95
C GLY A 174 15.23 -0.77 -5.92
N ASP A 175 15.03 -0.97 -7.23
CA ASP A 175 15.60 -0.11 -8.28
C ASP A 175 15.05 1.33 -8.33
N LYS A 176 13.93 1.60 -7.66
CA LYS A 176 13.27 2.92 -7.61
C LYS A 176 12.57 3.15 -6.27
N ALA A 177 12.17 4.39 -6.02
CA ALA A 177 11.39 4.74 -4.82
C ALA A 177 10.07 3.94 -4.75
N GLY A 178 9.71 3.50 -3.56
CA GLY A 178 8.52 2.68 -3.31
C GLY A 178 8.72 1.17 -3.50
N LEU A 179 9.95 0.71 -3.76
CA LEU A 179 10.28 -0.71 -3.86
C LEU A 179 11.39 -1.11 -2.90
N ASP A 180 11.23 -2.27 -2.31
CA ASP A 180 12.29 -2.95 -1.57
C ASP A 180 12.99 -4.02 -2.44
N THR A 181 14.09 -4.56 -1.94
CA THR A 181 14.98 -5.54 -2.59
C THR A 181 14.24 -6.78 -3.10
N ASP A 182 13.18 -7.20 -2.40
CA ASP A 182 12.36 -8.37 -2.74
C ASP A 182 11.20 -8.05 -3.70
N GLY A 183 11.16 -6.83 -4.27
CA GLY A 183 10.06 -6.37 -5.10
C GLY A 183 8.79 -6.04 -4.31
N VAL A 184 8.88 -6.02 -2.98
CA VAL A 184 7.81 -5.57 -2.07
C VAL A 184 7.59 -4.07 -2.29
N VAL A 185 6.32 -3.69 -2.40
CA VAL A 185 5.92 -2.29 -2.60
C VAL A 185 5.70 -1.64 -1.24
N ILE A 186 6.38 -0.52 -1.01
CA ILE A 186 6.23 0.33 0.16
C ILE A 186 5.58 1.64 -0.29
N GLY A 187 4.32 1.86 0.08
CA GLY A 187 3.64 3.14 -0.11
C GLY A 187 4.04 4.14 0.96
N THR A 188 4.21 5.41 0.61
CA THR A 188 4.63 6.46 1.55
C THR A 188 3.79 7.74 1.42
N ASN A 189 3.46 8.36 2.55
CA ASN A 189 2.88 9.70 2.60
C ASN A 189 3.50 10.54 3.74
N PRO A 190 4.19 11.65 3.46
CA PRO A 190 4.47 12.23 2.13
C PRO A 190 5.31 11.30 1.25
N LYS A 191 5.29 11.50 -0.07
CA LYS A 191 6.03 10.62 -0.97
C LYS A 191 7.54 10.80 -0.78
N LEU A 192 8.24 9.75 -0.38
CA LEU A 192 9.69 9.76 -0.22
C LEU A 192 10.41 9.46 -1.55
N GLN A 193 11.54 10.11 -1.78
CA GLN A 193 12.44 9.78 -2.88
C GLN A 193 13.44 8.69 -2.45
N LYS A 194 14.07 8.02 -3.41
CA LYS A 194 15.19 7.13 -3.10
C LYS A 194 16.44 7.98 -2.83
N SER A 195 17.09 7.73 -1.70
CA SER A 195 18.38 8.33 -1.33
C SER A 195 19.53 7.88 -2.23
#